data_AF-A0A7V9BYG2-F1
#
_entry.id   AF-A0A7V9BYG2-F1
#
_cell.length_a   1.000
_cell.length_b   1.000
_cell.length_c   1.000
_cell.angle_alpha   90.00
_cell.angle_beta   90.00
_cell.angle_gamma   90.00
#
_symmetry.space_group_name_H-M   'P 1'
#
loop_
_entity.id
_entity.type
_entity.pdbx_description
1 polymer ?
#
loop_
_entity_poly.entity_id
_entity_poly.type
_entity_poly.pdbx_seq_one_letter_code
_entity_poly.pdbx_strand_id
1 'polypeptide(L)'
;HQLGDLDADYLEFTTRTRKQTRDRQVRLHRRLLEPQEWTLALGLPVTTVLTTIRDLAAAQIDGGHLAGVVRDAVTDHHLGVDEVAGVLSLYAHHYGAPLGQGAVLLQRMLEMAGVPDSAQAVARLVSRYDPAESVRQVLASAAGIPHVDMGALESIRQALEANTAAIRGIDADALASVLRVAAGDPVAPRQRLDSDRDEHA
;
A
#
# COMPACT_ATOMS: atom_id res chain seq x y z
N HIS A 1 -10.09 4.09 -12.40
CA HIS A 1 -9.40 4.42 -11.14
C HIS A 1 -8.72 5.79 -11.17
N GLN A 2 -8.50 6.47 -12.31
CA GLN A 2 -7.76 7.76 -12.34
C GLN A 2 -6.40 7.63 -11.66
N LEU A 3 -5.59 6.71 -12.20
CA LEU A 3 -4.33 6.29 -11.61
C LEU A 3 -3.17 6.72 -12.52
N GLY A 4 -2.36 7.66 -12.07
CA GLY A 4 -1.28 8.25 -12.86
C GLY A 4 -1.77 8.98 -14.11
N ASP A 5 -0.80 9.36 -14.94
CA ASP A 5 -0.99 9.99 -16.25
C ASP A 5 -0.40 9.07 -17.34
N LEU A 6 -0.97 7.86 -17.42
CA LEU A 6 -0.55 6.82 -18.37
C LEU A 6 -1.54 6.75 -19.52
N ASP A 7 -1.08 7.08 -20.72
CA ASP A 7 -1.83 6.81 -21.94
C ASP A 7 -1.84 5.31 -22.24
N ALA A 8 -3.04 4.75 -22.47
CA ALA A 8 -3.21 3.35 -22.82
C ALA A 8 -3.25 3.19 -24.35
N ASP A 9 -2.16 2.67 -24.93
CA ASP A 9 -2.09 2.36 -26.36
C ASP A 9 -3.04 1.23 -26.77
N TYR A 10 -3.39 0.35 -25.83
CA TYR A 10 -4.19 -0.86 -26.05
C TYR A 10 -5.25 -1.04 -24.96
N LEU A 11 -6.34 -1.67 -25.34
CA LEU A 11 -7.32 -2.24 -24.41
C LEU A 11 -6.78 -3.59 -23.91
N GLU A 12 -6.35 -3.62 -22.65
CA GLU A 12 -5.77 -4.81 -22.04
C GLU A 12 -6.82 -5.58 -21.23
N PHE A 13 -6.96 -6.88 -21.51
CA PHE A 13 -7.86 -7.76 -20.77
C PHE A 13 -7.13 -8.98 -20.23
N THR A 14 -7.48 -9.39 -19.02
CA THR A 14 -7.00 -10.64 -18.43
C THR A 14 -8.01 -11.76 -18.65
N THR A 15 -7.53 -12.90 -19.12
CA THR A 15 -8.33 -14.10 -19.37
C THR A 15 -7.74 -15.31 -18.67
N ARG A 16 -8.61 -16.17 -18.10
CA ARG A 16 -8.17 -17.41 -17.44
C ARG A 16 -7.60 -18.42 -18.43
N THR A 17 -8.19 -18.52 -19.62
CA THR A 17 -7.79 -19.46 -20.67
C THR A 17 -7.26 -18.71 -21.88
N ARG A 18 -6.49 -19.39 -22.72
CA ARG A 18 -5.99 -18.75 -23.96
C ARG A 18 -7.16 -18.34 -24.84
N LYS A 19 -7.22 -17.07 -25.17
CA LYS A 19 -8.15 -16.48 -26.15
C LYS A 19 -7.34 -15.80 -27.25
N GLN A 20 -7.92 -15.73 -28.45
CA GLN A 20 -7.34 -14.99 -29.58
C GLN A 20 -8.32 -13.89 -29.98
N THR A 21 -7.77 -12.72 -30.29
CA THR A 21 -8.50 -11.60 -30.85
C THR A 21 -7.97 -11.30 -32.24
N ARG A 22 -8.84 -10.80 -33.12
CA ARG A 22 -8.47 -10.25 -34.42
C ARG A 22 -8.36 -8.71 -34.38
N ASP A 23 -8.83 -8.11 -33.30
CA ASP A 23 -8.73 -6.68 -33.05
C ASP A 23 -7.30 -6.34 -32.62
N ARG A 24 -6.67 -5.41 -33.34
CA ARG A 24 -5.28 -4.99 -33.10
C ARG A 24 -5.14 -4.04 -31.91
N GLN A 25 -6.25 -3.46 -31.44
CA GLN A 25 -6.27 -2.59 -30.26
C GLN A 25 -6.38 -3.40 -28.97
N VAL A 26 -6.63 -4.71 -29.05
CA VAL A 26 -6.88 -5.56 -27.88
C VAL A 26 -5.65 -6.42 -27.56
N ARG A 27 -5.16 -6.33 -26.32
CA ARG A 27 -4.15 -7.24 -25.77
C ARG A 27 -4.78 -8.17 -24.74
N LEU A 28 -4.52 -9.47 -24.88
CA LEU A 28 -5.06 -10.50 -24.01
C LEU A 28 -3.94 -11.11 -23.18
N HIS A 29 -3.99 -10.88 -21.88
CA HIS A 29 -3.10 -11.47 -20.89
C HIS A 29 -3.71 -12.76 -20.36
N ARG A 30 -2.90 -13.79 -20.18
CA ARG A 30 -3.36 -15.07 -19.62
C ARG A 30 -2.92 -15.19 -18.18
N ARG A 31 -3.88 -15.04 -17.26
CA ARG A 31 -3.68 -15.18 -15.81
C ARG A 31 -4.99 -15.57 -15.14
N LEU A 32 -4.90 -16.41 -14.13
CA LEU A 32 -6.01 -16.62 -13.20
C LEU A 32 -5.94 -15.51 -12.14
N LEU A 33 -6.98 -14.67 -12.08
CA LEU A 33 -7.11 -13.67 -11.03
C LEU A 33 -7.85 -14.24 -9.83
N GLU A 34 -7.30 -14.05 -8.65
CA GLU A 34 -8.00 -14.31 -7.40
C GLU A 34 -9.12 -13.28 -7.18
N PRO A 35 -10.16 -13.60 -6.40
CA PRO A 35 -11.31 -12.71 -6.19
C PRO A 35 -10.95 -11.30 -5.69
N GLN A 36 -9.83 -11.15 -4.97
CA GLN A 36 -9.37 -9.85 -4.44
C GLN A 36 -8.57 -9.03 -5.45
N GLU A 37 -8.21 -9.61 -6.60
CA GLU A 37 -7.38 -8.95 -7.61
C GLU A 37 -8.18 -8.16 -8.64
N TRP A 38 -9.52 -8.24 -8.57
CA TRP A 38 -10.42 -7.50 -9.43
C TRP A 38 -11.58 -6.90 -8.64
N THR A 39 -12.19 -5.87 -9.21
CA THR A 39 -13.37 -5.18 -8.69
C THR A 39 -14.25 -4.73 -9.85
N LEU A 40 -15.44 -4.19 -9.54
CA LEU A 40 -16.31 -3.56 -10.54
C LEU A 40 -16.10 -2.06 -10.56
N ALA A 41 -15.82 -1.50 -11.73
CA ALA A 41 -15.85 -0.07 -11.97
C ALA A 41 -16.82 0.22 -13.13
N LEU A 42 -17.83 1.05 -12.88
CA LEU A 42 -18.88 1.37 -13.87
C LEU A 42 -19.54 0.12 -14.48
N GLY A 43 -19.72 -0.93 -13.67
CA GLY A 43 -20.31 -2.20 -14.10
C GLY A 43 -19.37 -3.12 -14.90
N LEU A 44 -18.11 -2.73 -15.10
CA LEU A 44 -17.10 -3.54 -15.78
C LEU A 44 -16.10 -4.14 -14.79
N PRO A 45 -15.70 -5.42 -14.95
CA PRO A 45 -14.64 -6.00 -14.15
C PRO A 45 -13.29 -5.39 -14.54
N VAL A 46 -12.61 -4.81 -13.56
CA VAL A 46 -11.30 -4.18 -13.69
C VAL A 46 -10.36 -4.73 -12.61
N THR A 47 -9.05 -4.69 -12.86
CA THR A 47 -8.06 -5.02 -11.84
C THR A 47 -8.13 -4.03 -10.69
N THR A 48 -7.90 -4.49 -9.45
CA THR A 48 -7.74 -3.57 -8.32
C THR A 48 -6.53 -2.66 -8.53
N VAL A 49 -6.48 -1.52 -7.82
CA VAL A 49 -5.35 -0.59 -7.89
C VAL A 49 -4.04 -1.31 -7.56
N LEU A 50 -4.04 -2.12 -6.49
CA LEU A 50 -2.86 -2.90 -6.09
C LEU A 50 -2.42 -3.90 -7.18
N THR A 51 -3.37 -4.59 -7.81
CA THR A 51 -3.08 -5.49 -8.94
C THR A 51 -2.54 -4.73 -10.16
N THR A 52 -3.07 -3.53 -10.40
CA THR A 52 -2.62 -2.67 -11.51
C THR A 52 -1.18 -2.20 -11.28
N ILE A 53 -0.82 -1.78 -10.07
CA ILE A 53 0.58 -1.44 -9.71
C ILE A 53 1.50 -2.63 -9.95
N ARG A 54 1.09 -3.83 -9.54
CA ARG A 54 1.86 -5.07 -9.77
C ARG A 54 2.12 -5.29 -11.27
N ASP A 55 1.08 -5.16 -12.08
CA ASP A 55 1.14 -5.44 -13.51
C ASP A 55 2.02 -4.42 -14.24
N LEU A 56 1.91 -3.15 -13.87
CA LEU A 56 2.77 -2.09 -14.40
C LEU A 56 4.23 -2.29 -13.97
N ALA A 57 4.47 -2.65 -12.71
CA ALA A 57 5.81 -2.94 -12.21
C ALA A 57 6.44 -4.13 -12.97
N ALA A 58 5.66 -5.19 -13.21
CA ALA A 58 6.06 -6.36 -13.98
C ALA A 58 6.33 -6.06 -15.46
N ALA A 59 5.55 -5.13 -16.04
CA ALA A 59 5.73 -4.66 -17.42
C ALA A 59 6.95 -3.73 -17.59
N GLN A 60 7.63 -3.37 -16.50
CA GLN A 60 8.81 -2.51 -16.50
C GLN A 60 8.54 -1.16 -17.20
N ILE A 61 7.39 -0.55 -16.91
CA ILE A 61 7.11 0.81 -17.40
C ILE A 61 8.12 1.80 -16.85
N ASP A 62 8.21 2.99 -17.46
CA ASP A 62 9.10 4.03 -16.95
C ASP A 62 8.83 4.35 -15.46
N GLY A 63 9.92 4.47 -14.69
CA GLY A 63 9.87 4.62 -13.24
C GLY A 63 9.18 5.91 -12.78
N GLY A 64 9.22 6.98 -13.57
CA GLY A 64 8.50 8.22 -13.29
C GLY A 64 6.99 8.06 -13.40
N HIS A 65 6.52 7.36 -14.45
CA HIS A 65 5.10 7.06 -14.59
C HIS A 65 4.59 6.11 -13.50
N LEU A 66 5.37 5.07 -13.16
CA LEU A 66 5.02 4.18 -12.05
C LEU A 66 5.01 4.93 -10.71
N ALA A 67 5.92 5.89 -10.51
CA ALA A 67 5.93 6.72 -9.32
C ALA A 67 4.66 7.59 -9.20
N GLY A 68 4.17 8.16 -10.30
CA GLY A 68 2.89 8.89 -10.33
C GLY A 68 1.71 8.00 -9.94
N VAL A 69 1.65 6.80 -10.53
CA VAL A 69 0.65 5.77 -10.17
C VAL A 69 0.71 5.40 -8.68
N VAL A 70 1.91 5.18 -8.14
CA VAL A 70 2.11 4.83 -6.73
C VAL A 70 1.71 5.97 -5.79
N ARG A 71 1.99 7.22 -6.15
CA ARG A 71 1.49 8.38 -5.42
C ARG A 71 -0.03 8.37 -5.37
N ASP A 72 -0.70 8.30 -6.50
CA ASP A 72 -2.17 8.39 -6.57
C ASP A 72 -2.82 7.22 -5.81
N ALA A 73 -2.19 6.04 -5.85
CA ALA A 73 -2.60 4.89 -5.04
C ALA A 73 -2.55 5.13 -3.53
N VAL A 74 -1.50 5.79 -3.04
CA VAL A 74 -1.34 6.08 -1.61
C VAL A 74 -2.18 7.30 -1.18
N THR A 75 -2.26 8.32 -2.01
CA THR A 75 -2.88 9.61 -1.67
C THR A 75 -4.38 9.63 -1.96
N ASP A 76 -4.82 9.20 -3.14
CA ASP A 76 -6.23 9.27 -3.55
C ASP A 76 -6.97 7.97 -3.23
N HIS A 77 -6.30 6.81 -3.37
CA HIS A 77 -6.89 5.50 -3.10
C HIS A 77 -6.62 4.94 -1.70
N HIS A 78 -5.84 5.66 -0.88
CA HIS A 78 -5.58 5.33 0.52
C HIS A 78 -5.05 3.89 0.73
N LEU A 79 -4.28 3.36 -0.24
CA LEU A 79 -3.66 2.04 -0.09
C LEU A 79 -2.58 2.06 1.00
N GLY A 80 -2.48 0.96 1.76
CA GLY A 80 -1.46 0.80 2.77
C GLY A 80 -0.06 0.78 2.16
N VAL A 81 0.85 1.58 2.71
CA VAL A 81 2.27 1.65 2.29
C VAL A 81 2.92 0.26 2.31
N ASP A 82 2.61 -0.57 3.30
CA ASP A 82 3.12 -1.95 3.41
C ASP A 82 2.61 -2.86 2.29
N GLU A 83 1.35 -2.72 1.88
CA GLU A 83 0.75 -3.52 0.82
C GLU A 83 1.39 -3.19 -0.53
N VAL A 84 1.58 -1.89 -0.80
CA VAL A 84 2.26 -1.42 -2.02
C VAL A 84 3.72 -1.86 -2.02
N ALA A 85 4.43 -1.72 -0.89
CA ALA A 85 5.81 -2.18 -0.76
C ALA A 85 5.93 -3.70 -0.99
N GLY A 86 4.99 -4.48 -0.45
CA GLY A 86 4.94 -5.93 -0.63
C GLY A 86 4.83 -6.34 -2.11
N VAL A 87 3.95 -5.67 -2.86
CA VAL A 87 3.80 -5.90 -4.31
C VAL A 87 5.05 -5.49 -5.10
N LEU A 88 5.65 -4.36 -4.76
CA LEU A 88 6.84 -3.85 -5.43
C LEU A 88 8.11 -4.66 -5.14
N SER A 89 8.12 -5.44 -4.05
CA SER A 89 9.28 -6.22 -3.59
C SER A 89 9.90 -7.11 -4.67
N LEU A 90 9.06 -7.81 -5.45
CA LEU A 90 9.50 -8.70 -6.52
C LEU A 90 10.18 -7.94 -7.68
N TYR A 91 9.79 -6.69 -7.90
CA TYR A 91 10.23 -5.88 -9.04
C TYR A 91 11.25 -4.81 -8.66
N ALA A 92 11.60 -4.68 -7.38
CA ALA A 92 12.50 -3.66 -6.83
C ALA A 92 13.80 -3.48 -7.66
N HIS A 93 14.41 -4.59 -8.04
CA HIS A 93 15.65 -4.64 -8.82
C HIS A 93 15.55 -4.08 -10.24
N HIS A 94 14.37 -4.07 -10.86
CA HIS A 94 14.17 -3.45 -12.18
C HIS A 94 14.27 -1.92 -12.11
N TYR A 95 14.05 -1.35 -10.94
CA TYR A 95 14.05 0.09 -10.70
C TYR A 95 15.23 0.53 -9.83
N GLY A 96 16.29 -0.29 -9.78
CA GLY A 96 17.55 0.03 -9.11
C GLY A 96 17.52 -0.06 -7.58
N ALA A 97 16.45 -0.57 -6.97
CA ALA A 97 16.44 -0.94 -5.55
C ALA A 97 16.90 -2.41 -5.39
N PRO A 98 17.44 -2.83 -4.24
CA PRO A 98 17.83 -4.23 -4.06
C PRO A 98 16.63 -5.18 -4.20
N LEU A 99 16.87 -6.39 -4.73
CA LEU A 99 15.82 -7.41 -4.85
C LEU A 99 15.17 -7.68 -3.49
N GLY A 100 13.84 -7.75 -3.46
CA GLY A 100 13.09 -7.95 -2.23
C GLY A 100 12.83 -6.66 -1.43
N GLN A 101 13.55 -5.56 -1.71
CA GLN A 101 13.42 -4.30 -0.99
C GLN A 101 12.38 -3.36 -1.62
N GLY A 102 11.13 -3.83 -1.63
CA GLY A 102 10.00 -3.07 -2.18
C GLY A 102 9.70 -1.78 -1.42
N ALA A 103 9.99 -1.73 -0.12
CA ALA A 103 9.83 -0.52 0.67
C ALA A 103 10.84 0.58 0.30
N VAL A 104 12.09 0.20 -0.04
CA VAL A 104 13.09 1.13 -0.59
C VAL A 104 12.63 1.66 -1.95
N LEU A 105 12.06 0.79 -2.79
CA LEU A 105 11.52 1.22 -4.08
C LEU A 105 10.34 2.19 -3.89
N LEU A 106 9.40 1.86 -2.99
CA LEU A 106 8.26 2.70 -2.66
C LEU A 106 8.70 4.09 -2.18
N GLN A 107 9.66 4.16 -1.25
CA GLN A 107 10.21 5.41 -0.78
C GLN A 107 10.73 6.28 -1.95
N ARG A 108 11.56 5.69 -2.83
CA ARG A 108 12.10 6.41 -4.00
C ARG A 108 10.98 6.90 -4.93
N MET A 109 9.95 6.09 -5.15
CA MET A 109 8.80 6.47 -5.98
C MET A 109 8.03 7.66 -5.39
N LEU A 110 7.79 7.65 -4.08
CA LEU A 110 7.11 8.77 -3.41
C LEU A 110 7.97 10.04 -3.40
N GLU A 111 9.29 9.92 -3.26
CA GLU A 111 10.24 11.03 -3.40
C GLU A 111 10.21 11.61 -4.83
N MET A 112 10.27 10.75 -5.85
CA MET A 112 10.20 11.16 -7.26
C MET A 112 8.87 11.84 -7.62
N ALA A 113 7.76 11.39 -7.05
CA ALA A 113 6.43 11.92 -7.34
C ALA A 113 6.05 13.18 -6.53
N GLY A 114 6.93 13.65 -5.63
CA GLY A 114 6.72 14.87 -4.85
C GLY A 114 5.60 14.78 -3.81
N VAL A 115 5.40 13.60 -3.20
CA VAL A 115 4.28 13.33 -2.28
C VAL A 115 4.46 14.07 -0.93
N PRO A 116 3.39 14.47 -0.22
CA PRO A 116 3.51 15.13 1.08
C PRO A 116 4.39 14.39 2.10
N ASP A 117 5.10 15.15 2.95
CA ASP A 117 6.08 14.65 3.92
C ASP A 117 5.54 13.57 4.86
N SER A 118 4.23 13.59 5.15
CA SER A 118 3.57 12.59 5.99
C SER A 118 3.59 11.18 5.38
N ALA A 119 3.29 11.03 4.09
CA ALA A 119 3.36 9.75 3.40
C ALA A 119 4.82 9.30 3.22
N GLN A 120 5.74 10.25 2.97
CA GLN A 120 7.18 9.95 2.93
C GLN A 120 7.70 9.47 4.28
N ALA A 121 7.26 10.08 5.39
CA ALA A 121 7.67 9.68 6.73
C ALA A 121 7.27 8.23 7.05
N VAL A 122 6.05 7.84 6.70
CA VAL A 122 5.58 6.45 6.85
C VAL A 122 6.39 5.51 5.95
N ALA A 123 6.61 5.85 4.68
CA ALA A 123 7.41 5.03 3.77
C ALA A 123 8.86 4.85 4.24
N ARG A 124 9.48 5.88 4.83
CA ARG A 124 10.82 5.79 5.43
C ARG A 124 10.86 4.88 6.65
N LEU A 125 9.80 4.90 7.48
CA LEU A 125 9.66 3.99 8.62
C LEU A 125 9.56 2.54 8.14
N VAL A 126 8.69 2.28 7.17
CA VAL A 126 8.52 0.96 6.55
C VAL A 126 9.79 0.50 5.83
N SER A 127 10.51 1.39 5.14
CA SER A 127 11.76 1.04 4.44
C SER A 127 12.90 0.66 5.37
N ARG A 128 12.87 1.06 6.64
CA ARG A 128 13.83 0.62 7.65
C ARG A 128 13.47 -0.75 8.23
N TYR A 129 12.24 -1.21 7.99
CA TYR A 129 11.75 -2.51 8.42
C TYR A 129 12.00 -3.53 7.31
N ASP A 130 12.91 -4.48 7.55
CA ASP A 130 13.05 -5.69 6.73
C ASP A 130 12.24 -6.81 7.41
N PRO A 131 11.09 -7.22 6.84
CA PRO A 131 10.27 -8.28 7.43
C PRO A 131 11.04 -9.61 7.52
N ALA A 132 11.92 -9.90 6.56
CA ALA A 132 12.68 -11.14 6.53
C ALA A 132 13.81 -11.13 7.57
N GLU A 133 14.46 -9.99 7.79
CA GLU A 133 15.43 -9.83 8.89
C GLU A 133 14.73 -9.86 10.25
N SER A 134 13.56 -9.25 10.38
CA SER A 134 12.76 -9.26 11.61
C SER A 134 12.31 -10.68 11.98
N VAL A 135 11.81 -11.45 11.00
CA VAL A 135 11.46 -12.86 11.18
C VAL A 135 12.70 -13.69 11.52
N ARG A 136 13.85 -13.46 10.85
CA ARG A 136 15.12 -14.12 11.17
C ARG A 136 15.58 -13.80 12.59
N GLN A 137 15.44 -12.56 13.04
CA GLN A 137 15.83 -12.12 14.36
C GLN A 137 14.90 -12.65 15.45
N VAL A 138 13.59 -12.71 15.19
CA VAL A 138 12.62 -13.38 16.07
C VAL A 138 12.92 -14.88 16.16
N LEU A 139 13.12 -15.57 15.03
CA LEU A 139 13.49 -16.98 15.00
C LEU A 139 14.85 -17.25 15.69
N ALA A 140 15.84 -16.39 15.48
CA ALA A 140 17.15 -16.49 16.14
C ALA A 140 17.05 -16.25 17.65
N SER A 141 16.20 -15.30 18.08
CA SER A 141 15.92 -15.07 19.50
C SER A 141 15.13 -16.22 20.14
N ALA A 142 14.26 -16.89 19.38
CA ALA A 142 13.51 -18.06 19.81
C ALA A 142 14.36 -19.35 19.79
N ALA A 143 15.38 -19.43 18.94
CA ALA A 143 16.32 -20.55 18.87
C ALA A 143 17.23 -20.67 20.10
N GLY A 144 17.25 -19.66 20.98
CA GLY A 144 17.89 -19.71 22.30
C GLY A 144 17.06 -20.40 23.39
N ILE A 145 15.85 -20.89 23.07
CA ILE A 145 14.97 -21.57 24.04
C ILE A 145 15.29 -23.07 24.00
N PRO A 146 15.87 -23.64 25.08
CA PRO A 146 16.16 -25.06 25.13
C PRO A 146 14.83 -25.80 25.29
N HIS A 147 14.39 -26.44 24.21
CA HIS A 147 13.08 -27.06 24.01
C HIS A 147 11.95 -26.06 23.68
N VAL A 148 11.53 -26.07 22.40
CA VAL A 148 10.34 -25.34 21.95
C VAL A 148 9.11 -26.00 22.58
N ASP A 149 8.61 -25.42 23.67
CA ASP A 149 7.32 -25.80 24.25
C ASP A 149 6.18 -25.39 23.30
N MET A 150 5.28 -26.31 22.99
CA MET A 150 4.08 -26.04 22.19
C MET A 150 3.21 -24.93 22.79
N GLY A 151 3.23 -24.73 24.11
CA GLY A 151 2.58 -23.60 24.77
C GLY A 151 3.21 -22.24 24.42
N ALA A 152 4.53 -22.19 24.23
CA ALA A 152 5.23 -20.97 23.84
C ALA A 152 4.96 -20.61 22.37
N LEU A 153 4.90 -21.60 21.46
CA LEU A 153 4.51 -21.38 20.07
C LEU A 153 3.07 -20.84 19.95
N GLU A 154 2.16 -21.38 20.77
CA GLU A 154 0.78 -20.92 20.80
C GLU A 154 0.65 -19.50 21.36
N SER A 155 1.46 -19.15 22.35
CA SER A 155 1.54 -17.79 22.89
C SER A 155 2.09 -16.79 21.87
N ILE A 156 3.10 -17.18 21.08
CA ILE A 156 3.63 -16.37 19.98
C ILE A 156 2.59 -16.20 18.87
N ARG A 157 1.86 -17.27 18.51
CA ARG A 157 0.75 -17.22 17.53
C ARG A 157 -0.33 -16.24 17.99
N GLN A 158 -0.73 -16.32 19.26
CA GLN A 158 -1.74 -15.42 19.84
C GLN A 158 -1.25 -13.98 19.91
N ALA A 159 0.02 -13.74 20.27
CA ALA A 159 0.60 -12.41 20.26
C ALA A 159 0.66 -11.82 18.83
N LEU A 160 0.98 -12.64 17.82
CA LEU A 160 0.99 -12.23 16.42
C LEU A 160 -0.44 -11.91 15.92
N GLU A 161 -1.41 -12.74 16.27
CA GLU A 161 -2.83 -12.52 15.94
C GLU A 161 -3.40 -11.28 16.62
N ALA A 162 -3.07 -11.07 17.89
CA ALA A 162 -3.45 -9.88 18.64
C ALA A 162 -2.82 -8.62 18.04
N ASN A 163 -1.53 -8.65 17.66
CA ASN A 163 -0.87 -7.53 16.98
C ASN A 163 -1.47 -7.27 15.59
N THR A 164 -1.76 -8.32 14.82
CA THR A 164 -2.38 -8.20 13.49
C THR A 164 -3.80 -7.62 13.61
N ALA A 165 -4.57 -8.03 14.62
CA ALA A 165 -5.89 -7.49 14.92
C ALA A 165 -5.81 -6.03 15.41
N ALA A 166 -4.82 -5.70 16.24
CA ALA A 166 -4.58 -4.34 16.71
C ALA A 166 -4.24 -3.40 15.54
N ILE A 167 -3.39 -3.84 14.60
CA ILE A 167 -3.06 -3.08 13.38
C ILE A 167 -4.30 -2.88 12.50
N ARG A 168 -5.13 -3.91 12.30
CA ARG A 168 -6.39 -3.79 11.53
C ARG A 168 -7.46 -2.95 12.24
N GLY A 169 -7.39 -2.86 13.57
CA GLY A 169 -8.27 -2.06 14.41
C GLY A 169 -7.81 -0.62 14.59
N ILE A 170 -6.65 -0.22 14.05
CA ILE A 170 -6.28 1.18 14.02
C ILE A 170 -7.22 1.86 13.02
N ASP A 171 -8.15 2.64 13.56
CA ASP A 171 -9.14 3.37 12.78
C ASP A 171 -8.44 4.28 11.77
N ALA A 172 -8.91 4.30 10.52
CA ALA A 172 -8.32 5.14 9.47
C ALA A 172 -8.36 6.63 9.88
N ASP A 173 -9.38 7.03 10.65
CA ASP A 173 -9.50 8.36 11.25
C ASP A 173 -8.47 8.61 12.37
N ALA A 174 -8.10 7.59 13.15
CA ALA A 174 -7.06 7.70 14.17
C ALA A 174 -5.69 7.87 13.51
N LEU A 175 -5.39 7.11 12.45
CA LEU A 175 -4.18 7.30 11.65
C LEU A 175 -4.16 8.67 10.97
N ALA A 176 -5.27 9.10 10.38
CA ALA A 176 -5.40 10.44 9.78
C ALA A 176 -5.26 11.57 10.81
N SER A 177 -5.65 11.36 12.07
CA SER A 177 -5.49 12.34 13.15
C SER A 177 -4.04 12.45 13.61
N VAL A 178 -3.33 11.33 13.76
CA VAL A 178 -1.90 11.30 14.11
C VAL A 178 -1.06 11.85 12.96
N LEU A 179 -1.42 11.54 11.71
CA LEU A 179 -0.76 12.10 10.52
C LEU A 179 -1.01 13.59 10.36
N ARG A 180 -2.20 14.13 10.71
CA ARG A 180 -2.46 15.58 10.77
C ARG A 180 -1.62 16.29 11.83
N VAL A 181 -1.50 15.70 13.01
CA VAL A 181 -0.64 16.23 14.08
C VAL A 181 0.83 16.19 13.67
N ALA A 182 1.27 15.13 12.99
CA ALA A 182 2.64 15.01 12.47
C ALA A 182 2.92 15.92 11.26
N ALA A 183 1.89 16.27 10.47
CA ALA A 183 1.97 17.20 9.34
C ALA A 183 2.02 18.68 9.74
N GLY A 184 1.91 18.99 11.05
CA GLY A 184 2.04 20.36 11.56
C GLY A 184 0.85 21.26 11.28
N ASP A 185 -0.33 20.71 10.94
CA ASP A 185 -1.55 21.49 10.79
C ASP A 185 -1.97 22.06 12.16
N PRO A 186 -2.13 23.40 12.30
CA PRO A 186 -2.54 23.97 13.56
C PRO A 186 -3.98 23.52 13.87
N VAL A 187 -4.14 22.81 14.98
CA VAL A 187 -5.45 22.56 15.59
C VAL A 187 -6.10 23.92 15.83
N ALA A 188 -7.11 24.24 15.02
CA ALA A 188 -7.90 25.45 15.21
C ALA A 188 -8.48 25.41 16.64
N PRO A 189 -8.25 26.44 17.46
CA PRO A 189 -8.79 26.48 18.81
C PRO A 189 -10.31 26.52 18.69
N ARG A 190 -11.00 25.65 19.45
CA ARG A 190 -12.45 25.68 19.62
C ARG A 190 -12.86 27.11 19.97
N GLN A 191 -13.48 27.82 19.03
CA GLN A 191 -14.12 29.09 19.32
C GLN A 191 -15.14 28.83 20.43
N ARG A 192 -14.92 29.45 21.59
CA ARG A 192 -16.00 29.72 22.55
C ARG A 192 -17.04 30.52 21.77
N LEU A 193 -18.24 29.95 21.61
CA LEU A 193 -19.41 30.76 21.35
C LEU A 193 -19.63 31.64 22.58
N ASP A 194 -19.18 32.89 22.50
CA ASP A 194 -19.82 34.00 23.19
C ASP A 194 -20.87 34.58 22.23
N SER A 195 -22.12 34.20 22.47
CA SER A 195 -23.37 34.80 21.99
C SER A 195 -24.47 34.07 22.77
N ASP A 196 -25.35 34.69 23.54
CA ASP A 196 -25.92 36.01 23.39
C ASP A 196 -26.41 36.56 24.73
N ARG A 197 -26.38 37.89 24.78
CA ARG A 197 -27.17 38.72 25.67
C ARG A 197 -28.64 38.66 25.21
N ASP A 198 -29.52 38.93 26.16
CA ASP A 198 -30.90 39.42 26.00
C ASP A 198 -32.04 38.40 26.08
N GLU A 199 -32.41 38.10 27.32
CA GLU A 199 -33.82 37.87 27.67
C GLU A 199 -34.08 38.39 29.09
N HIS A 200 -34.58 39.63 29.21
CA HIS A 200 -35.73 40.03 30.04
C HIS A 200 -35.86 41.56 30.21
N ALA A 201 -37.06 42.02 29.84
CA ALA A 201 -37.80 43.22 30.26
C ALA A 201 -37.27 44.61 29.89
#